data_AF-A0A1F2Z2W5-F1
#
_entry.id   AF-A0A1F2Z2W5-F1
#
_cell.length_a   1.000
_cell.length_b   1.000
_cell.length_c   1.000
_cell.angle_alpha   90.00
_cell.angle_beta   90.00
_cell.angle_gamma   90.00
#
_symmetry.space_group_name_H-M   'P 1'
#
loop_
_entity.id
_entity.type
_entity.pdbx_description
1 polymer ?
#
loop_
_entity_poly.entity_id
_entity_poly.type
_entity_poly.pdbx_seq_one_letter_code
_entity_poly.pdbx_strand_id
1 'polypeptide(L)'
;MKKNIIALFSICLFAFLGGFAAQVVMSSHPSFAEEFADYFKISGTGNPKGIEMYVNDASPAQNFYAADGKIRLQFGTYVAAGERGLPLIAMSDNKGDIKMLFRLAGANESPVIIMKDNQHRDRVVMGLGLSGIESPFLSIIDENGQKQNIFGSY
;
A
#
# COMPACT_ATOMS: atom_id res chain seq x y z
N MET A 1 36.91 54.06 6.03
CA MET A 1 37.19 52.64 5.72
C MET A 1 36.52 51.62 6.66
N LYS A 2 36.52 51.79 8.00
CA LYS A 2 35.98 50.77 8.94
C LYS A 2 34.47 50.44 8.79
N LYS A 3 33.62 51.40 8.41
CA LYS A 3 32.16 51.18 8.28
C LYS A 3 31.77 50.20 7.15
N ASN A 4 32.55 50.15 6.07
CA ASN A 4 32.24 49.30 4.92
C ASN A 4 32.57 47.82 5.18
N ILE A 5 33.52 47.55 6.08
CA ILE A 5 33.92 46.18 6.45
C ILE A 5 32.82 45.50 7.29
N ILE A 6 32.16 46.24 8.18
CA ILE A 6 31.08 45.71 9.04
C ILE A 6 29.87 45.31 8.20
N ALA A 7 29.47 46.17 7.24
CA ALA A 7 28.34 45.88 6.36
C ALA A 7 28.58 44.65 5.47
N LEU A 8 29.79 44.50 4.94
CA LEU A 8 30.16 43.35 4.10
C LEU A 8 30.17 42.05 4.92
N PHE A 9 30.68 42.11 6.16
CA PHE A 9 30.71 40.95 7.06
C PHE A 9 29.30 40.49 7.44
N SER A 10 28.38 41.42 7.71
CA SER A 10 26.98 41.09 8.00
C SER A 10 26.28 40.41 6.81
N ILE A 11 26.48 40.90 5.59
CA ILE A 11 25.88 40.31 4.38
C ILE A 11 26.38 38.88 4.16
N CYS A 12 27.70 38.65 4.33
CA CYS A 12 28.27 37.30 4.25
C CYS A 12 27.71 36.35 5.32
N LEU A 13 27.50 36.84 6.54
CA LEU A 13 26.95 36.03 7.64
C LEU A 13 25.49 35.61 7.35
N PHE A 14 24.66 36.51 6.84
CA PHE A 14 23.27 36.21 6.47
C PHE A 14 23.18 35.26 5.28
N ALA A 15 24.05 35.42 4.27
CA ALA A 15 24.10 34.50 3.14
C ALA A 15 24.54 33.09 3.57
N PHE A 16 25.52 32.99 4.47
CA PHE A 16 25.99 31.72 5.01
C PHE A 16 24.93 31.02 5.88
N LEU A 17 24.28 31.76 6.79
CA LEU A 17 23.20 31.23 7.61
C LEU A 17 21.97 30.83 6.79
N GLY A 18 21.61 31.62 5.77
CA GLY A 18 20.52 31.30 4.85
C GLY A 18 20.81 30.05 4.01
N GLY A 19 22.04 29.91 3.49
CA GLY A 19 22.48 28.73 2.76
C GLY A 19 22.50 27.47 3.63
N PHE A 20 23.00 27.58 4.87
CA PHE A 20 23.03 26.46 5.82
C PHE A 20 21.62 26.05 6.26
N ALA A 21 20.73 27.01 6.56
CA ALA A 21 19.35 26.73 6.90
C ALA A 21 18.59 26.07 5.73
N ALA A 22 18.81 26.55 4.49
CA ALA A 22 18.25 25.93 3.30
C ALA A 22 18.79 24.50 3.12
N GLN A 23 20.07 24.24 3.36
CA GLN A 23 20.66 22.91 3.24
C GLN A 23 20.18 21.93 4.32
N VAL A 24 19.91 22.41 5.54
CA VAL A 24 19.31 21.59 6.61
C VAL A 24 17.84 21.28 6.28
N VAL A 25 17.08 22.26 5.80
CA VAL A 25 15.65 22.10 5.48
C VAL A 25 15.42 21.31 4.19
N MET A 26 16.31 21.45 3.20
CA MET A 26 16.23 20.78 1.90
C MET A 26 17.10 19.52 1.80
N SER A 27 17.70 19.08 2.91
CA SER A 27 18.44 17.83 2.91
C SER A 27 17.50 16.67 2.56
N SER A 28 17.85 15.94 1.51
CA SER A 28 17.19 14.69 1.16
C SER A 28 17.27 13.77 2.38
N HIS A 29 16.12 13.39 2.92
CA HIS A 29 16.10 12.52 4.08
C HIS A 29 16.77 11.19 3.70
N PRO A 30 17.75 10.70 4.47
CA PRO A 30 18.36 9.42 4.19
C PRO A 30 17.29 8.33 4.15
N SER A 31 17.37 7.47 3.14
CA SER A 31 16.63 6.21 3.09
C SER A 31 17.53 5.12 3.63
N PHE A 32 16.99 4.27 4.49
CA PHE A 32 17.67 3.10 5.05
C PHE A 32 17.09 1.84 4.40
N ALA A 33 17.97 0.91 4.05
CA ALA A 33 17.62 -0.45 3.66
C ALA A 33 18.07 -1.41 4.76
N GLU A 34 17.17 -2.26 5.26
CA GLU A 34 17.47 -3.34 6.19
C GLU A 34 17.20 -4.67 5.49
N GLU A 35 18.15 -5.61 5.56
CA GLU A 35 18.06 -6.95 4.99
C GLU A 35 18.32 -8.00 6.07
N PHE A 36 17.38 -8.93 6.21
CA PHE A 36 17.49 -10.16 6.98
C PHE A 36 17.09 -11.34 6.09
N ALA A 37 17.35 -12.58 6.51
CA ALA A 37 17.11 -13.79 5.71
C ALA A 37 15.72 -13.86 5.04
N ASP A 38 14.69 -13.34 5.73
CA ASP A 38 13.28 -13.46 5.33
C ASP A 38 12.61 -12.08 5.11
N TYR A 39 13.36 -10.99 5.17
CA TYR A 39 12.81 -9.63 5.24
C TYR A 39 13.70 -8.58 4.60
N PHE A 40 13.09 -7.70 3.81
CA PHE A 40 13.72 -6.51 3.25
C PHE A 40 12.83 -5.29 3.47
N LYS A 41 13.42 -4.18 3.92
CA LYS A 41 12.67 -2.94 4.16
C LYS A 41 13.42 -1.73 3.70
N ILE A 42 12.70 -0.86 2.99
CA ILE A 42 13.14 0.49 2.67
C ILE A 42 12.29 1.46 3.49
N SER A 43 12.92 2.31 4.30
CA SER A 43 12.22 3.34 5.08
C SER A 43 12.98 4.66 5.10
N GLY A 44 12.26 5.77 5.25
CA GLY A 44 12.85 7.11 5.34
C GLY A 44 13.20 7.46 6.79
N THR A 45 14.17 8.35 6.97
CA THR A 45 14.52 8.87 8.31
C THR A 45 13.31 9.55 8.96
N GLY A 46 12.86 9.05 10.12
CA GLY A 46 11.69 9.59 10.84
C GLY A 46 10.34 9.03 10.38
N ASN A 47 10.30 8.24 9.31
CA ASN A 47 9.13 7.44 8.92
C ASN A 47 9.56 5.98 8.76
N PRO A 48 9.45 5.16 9.83
CA PRO A 48 9.89 3.76 9.82
C PRO A 48 9.07 2.87 8.89
N LYS A 49 8.15 3.40 8.08
CA LYS A 49 7.18 2.63 7.30
C LYS A 49 7.18 3.12 5.85
N GLY A 50 8.15 2.63 5.08
CA GLY A 50 8.21 2.81 3.63
C GLY A 50 7.66 1.58 2.90
N ILE A 51 8.52 0.85 2.19
CA ILE A 51 8.18 -0.41 1.53
C ILE A 51 8.77 -1.54 2.36
N GLU A 52 7.95 -2.54 2.63
CA GLU A 52 8.35 -3.74 3.33
C GLU A 52 8.09 -4.95 2.44
N MET A 53 9.04 -5.86 2.39
CA MET A 53 8.95 -7.12 1.69
C MET A 53 9.34 -8.22 2.66
N TYR A 54 8.55 -9.28 2.74
CA TYR A 54 8.91 -10.43 3.55
C TYR A 54 8.48 -11.72 2.88
N VAL A 55 9.28 -12.75 3.12
CA VAL A 55 9.06 -14.11 2.65
C VAL A 55 8.85 -14.97 3.88
N ASN A 56 7.75 -15.71 3.93
CA ASN A 56 7.54 -16.73 4.95
C ASN A 56 6.69 -17.87 4.38
N ASP A 57 6.66 -19.00 5.08
CA ASP A 57 5.99 -20.23 4.62
C ASP A 57 4.45 -20.13 4.54
N ALA A 58 3.86 -19.01 4.97
CA ALA A 58 2.42 -18.87 5.06
C ALA A 58 1.84 -17.81 4.12
N SER A 59 2.52 -16.68 3.97
CA SER A 59 1.92 -15.43 3.51
C SER A 59 2.96 -14.40 3.05
N PRO A 60 3.85 -14.71 2.09
CA PRO A 60 4.80 -13.73 1.59
C PRO A 60 4.07 -12.49 1.05
N ALA A 61 4.61 -11.30 1.31
CA ALA A 61 4.00 -10.06 0.85
C ALA A 61 4.99 -8.91 0.70
N GLN A 62 4.59 -7.94 -0.12
CA GLN A 62 5.15 -6.61 -0.24
C GLN A 62 4.08 -5.60 0.18
N ASN A 63 4.36 -4.85 1.25
CA ASN A 63 3.48 -3.83 1.80
C ASN A 63 4.02 -2.43 1.53
N PHE A 64 3.13 -1.53 1.14
CA PHE A 64 3.39 -0.11 1.01
C PHE A 64 2.64 0.62 2.12
N TYR A 65 3.38 1.36 2.94
CA TYR A 65 2.82 2.07 4.08
C TYR A 65 2.64 3.57 3.80
N ALA A 66 1.60 4.15 4.39
CA ALA A 66 1.46 5.60 4.51
C ALA A 66 2.34 6.15 5.65
N ALA A 67 2.43 7.48 5.75
CA ALA A 67 3.19 8.17 6.79
C ALA A 67 2.68 7.90 8.22
N ASP A 68 1.39 7.59 8.38
CA ASP A 68 0.80 7.14 9.66
C ASP A 68 1.09 5.66 9.95
N GLY A 69 1.79 5.00 9.04
CA GLY A 69 2.22 3.63 9.16
C GLY A 69 1.15 2.58 8.91
N LYS A 70 0.06 2.94 8.24
CA LYS A 70 -0.97 2.00 7.78
C LYS A 70 -0.67 1.49 6.39
N ILE A 71 -0.98 0.21 6.13
CA ILE A 71 -0.85 -0.36 4.79
C ILE A 71 -1.83 0.33 3.86
N ARG A 72 -1.36 0.70 2.68
CA ARG A 72 -2.15 1.31 1.59
C ARG A 72 -2.32 0.39 0.41
N LEU A 73 -1.28 -0.40 0.15
CA LEU A 73 -1.22 -1.35 -0.95
C LEU A 73 -0.42 -2.56 -0.47
N GLN A 74 -0.93 -3.74 -0.78
CA GLN A 74 -0.25 -5.01 -0.52
C GLN A 74 -0.26 -5.83 -1.80
N PHE A 75 0.89 -6.41 -2.13
CA PHE A 75 1.02 -7.52 -3.06
C PHE A 75 1.41 -8.75 -2.25
N GLY A 76 0.84 -9.91 -2.49
CA GLY A 76 1.22 -11.11 -1.75
C GLY A 76 0.30 -12.27 -2.01
N THR A 77 0.17 -13.14 -1.02
CA THR A 77 -0.73 -14.28 -1.07
C THR A 77 -1.87 -14.15 -0.09
N TYR A 78 -3.03 -14.68 -0.45
CA TYR A 78 -4.19 -14.76 0.41
C TYR A 78 -4.03 -15.87 1.46
N VAL A 79 -4.64 -15.66 2.62
CA VAL A 79 -4.42 -16.48 3.83
C VAL A 79 -5.66 -17.25 4.28
N ALA A 80 -6.78 -17.07 3.58
CA ALA A 80 -8.03 -17.73 3.92
C ALA A 80 -7.96 -19.24 3.65
N ALA A 81 -8.64 -20.02 4.48
CA ALA A 81 -8.75 -21.47 4.31
C ALA A 81 -9.35 -21.80 2.93
N GLY A 82 -8.71 -22.72 2.20
CA GLY A 82 -9.12 -23.12 0.84
C GLY A 82 -8.53 -22.26 -0.29
N GLU A 83 -7.95 -21.10 0.02
CA GLU A 83 -7.36 -20.17 -0.96
C GLU A 83 -5.95 -19.71 -0.52
N ARG A 84 -5.34 -20.45 0.42
CA ARG A 84 -4.03 -20.13 0.97
C ARG A 84 -2.97 -20.22 -0.12
N GLY A 85 -2.16 -19.17 -0.26
CA GLY A 85 -1.11 -19.10 -1.27
C GLY A 85 -1.56 -18.48 -2.60
N LEU A 86 -2.86 -18.27 -2.81
CA LEU A 86 -3.35 -17.64 -4.04
C LEU A 86 -2.91 -16.17 -4.12
N PRO A 87 -2.48 -15.68 -5.29
CA PRO A 87 -2.05 -14.29 -5.47
C PRO A 87 -3.13 -13.26 -5.10
N LEU A 88 -2.68 -12.16 -4.51
CA LEU A 88 -3.51 -11.06 -4.05
C LEU A 88 -2.81 -9.70 -4.30
N ILE A 89 -3.62 -8.73 -4.70
CA ILE A 89 -3.37 -7.30 -4.56
C ILE A 89 -4.49 -6.70 -3.69
N ALA A 90 -4.15 -6.04 -2.60
CA ALA A 90 -5.12 -5.38 -1.71
C ALA A 90 -4.86 -3.88 -1.62
N MET A 91 -5.93 -3.09 -1.67
CA MET A 91 -5.88 -1.64 -1.47
C MET A 91 -6.69 -1.26 -0.24
N SER A 92 -6.10 -0.40 0.59
CA SER A 92 -6.65 0.04 1.87
C SER A 92 -6.86 1.55 1.92
N ASP A 93 -7.83 1.99 2.72
CA ASP A 93 -8.16 3.40 2.93
C ASP A 93 -7.24 4.09 3.98
N ASN A 94 -7.60 5.33 4.36
CA ASN A 94 -6.87 6.11 5.38
C ASN A 94 -6.98 5.52 6.80
N LYS A 95 -7.92 4.61 7.03
CA LYS A 95 -8.07 3.89 8.30
C LYS A 95 -7.25 2.59 8.32
N GLY A 96 -6.74 2.15 7.17
CA GLY A 96 -6.05 0.88 6.99
C GLY A 96 -7.01 -0.24 6.59
N ASP A 97 -8.28 0.07 6.36
CA ASP A 97 -9.32 -0.89 6.05
C ASP A 97 -9.25 -1.24 4.56
N ILE A 98 -9.18 -2.54 4.25
CA ILE A 98 -9.19 -3.03 2.86
C ILE A 98 -10.51 -2.61 2.18
N LYS A 99 -10.41 -1.89 1.07
CA LYS A 99 -11.54 -1.45 0.23
C LYS A 99 -11.63 -2.17 -1.09
N MET A 100 -10.52 -2.71 -1.57
CA MET A 100 -10.52 -3.45 -2.82
C MET A 100 -9.50 -4.58 -2.77
N LEU A 101 -9.87 -5.72 -3.33
CA LEU A 101 -9.01 -6.87 -3.55
C LEU A 101 -9.04 -7.20 -5.04
N PHE A 102 -7.89 -7.52 -5.62
CA PHE A 102 -7.77 -8.26 -6.86
C PHE A 102 -7.01 -9.54 -6.57
N ARG A 103 -7.65 -10.69 -6.75
CA ARG A 103 -7.11 -11.98 -6.31
C ARG A 103 -7.50 -13.11 -7.23
N LEU A 104 -6.80 -14.23 -7.10
CA LEU A 104 -7.30 -15.51 -7.59
C LEU A 104 -8.22 -16.15 -6.55
N ALA A 105 -9.24 -16.87 -7.01
CA ALA A 105 -10.30 -17.40 -6.16
C ALA A 105 -10.88 -18.73 -6.67
N GLY A 106 -11.31 -19.57 -5.73
CA GLY A 106 -11.98 -20.84 -6.04
C GLY A 106 -11.08 -21.91 -6.65
N ALA A 107 -11.69 -23.02 -7.09
CA ALA A 107 -10.99 -24.18 -7.61
C ALA A 107 -10.35 -23.94 -9.00
N ASN A 108 -10.88 -22.98 -9.74
CA ASN A 108 -10.32 -22.55 -11.02
C ASN A 108 -9.17 -21.55 -10.84
N GLU A 109 -8.91 -21.06 -9.63
CA GLU A 109 -8.01 -19.91 -9.39
C GLU A 109 -8.38 -18.69 -10.26
N SER A 110 -9.68 -18.45 -10.41
CA SER A 110 -10.22 -17.42 -11.31
C SER A 110 -9.91 -16.02 -10.80
N PRO A 111 -9.60 -15.06 -11.71
CA PRO A 111 -9.37 -13.67 -11.33
C PRO A 111 -10.68 -13.01 -10.88
N VAL A 112 -10.66 -12.41 -9.69
CA VAL A 112 -11.81 -11.70 -9.10
C VAL A 112 -11.38 -10.37 -8.52
N ILE A 113 -12.18 -9.34 -8.78
CA ILE A 113 -12.11 -8.03 -8.14
C ILE A 113 -13.26 -7.91 -7.16
N ILE A 114 -12.94 -7.55 -5.91
CA ILE A 114 -13.89 -7.39 -4.81
C ILE A 114 -13.78 -5.97 -4.28
N MET A 115 -14.89 -5.27 -4.15
CA MET A 115 -14.96 -3.96 -3.49
C MET A 115 -15.74 -4.09 -2.17
N LYS A 116 -15.23 -3.45 -1.12
CA LYS A 116 -15.77 -3.56 0.25
C LYS A 116 -16.29 -2.23 0.78
N ASP A 117 -17.30 -2.29 1.64
CA ASP A 117 -17.81 -1.12 2.37
C ASP A 117 -16.98 -0.77 3.61
N ASN A 118 -17.50 0.16 4.42
CA ASN A 118 -16.87 0.60 5.67
C ASN A 118 -17.00 -0.40 6.82
N GLN A 119 -17.76 -1.47 6.62
CA GLN A 119 -17.94 -2.59 7.53
C GLN A 119 -17.20 -3.83 7.02
N HIS A 120 -16.30 -3.66 6.03
CA HIS A 120 -15.50 -4.71 5.40
C HIS A 120 -16.32 -5.77 4.64
N ARG A 121 -17.59 -5.48 4.34
CA ARG A 121 -18.48 -6.39 3.61
C ARG A 121 -18.30 -6.19 2.11
N ASP A 122 -18.32 -7.28 1.35
CA ASP A 122 -18.28 -7.25 -0.10
C ASP A 122 -19.54 -6.56 -0.63
N ARG A 123 -19.37 -5.62 -1.56
CA ARG A 123 -20.47 -4.86 -2.19
C ARG A 123 -20.52 -5.05 -3.68
N VAL A 124 -19.37 -5.20 -4.31
CA VAL A 124 -19.25 -5.49 -5.74
C VAL A 124 -18.23 -6.61 -5.89
N VAL A 125 -18.61 -7.63 -6.64
CA VAL A 125 -17.73 -8.74 -7.00
C VAL A 125 -17.84 -8.97 -8.48
N MET A 126 -16.72 -9.01 -9.19
CA MET A 126 -16.68 -9.30 -10.62
C MET A 126 -15.45 -10.11 -10.98
N GLY A 127 -15.57 -10.96 -11.99
CA GLY A 127 -14.48 -11.86 -12.37
C GLY A 127 -14.96 -12.99 -13.25
N LEU A 128 -14.26 -14.11 -13.17
CA LEU A 128 -14.61 -15.36 -13.86
C LEU A 128 -15.14 -16.40 -12.86
N GLY A 129 -16.03 -17.29 -13.33
CA GLY A 129 -16.63 -18.34 -12.53
C GLY A 129 -15.61 -19.15 -11.72
N LEU A 130 -15.90 -19.37 -10.43
CA LEU A 130 -14.97 -19.96 -9.45
C LEU A 130 -14.80 -21.48 -9.56
N SER A 131 -15.68 -22.14 -10.31
CA SER A 131 -15.65 -23.57 -10.55
C SER A 131 -16.25 -23.90 -11.92
N GLY A 132 -15.69 -24.91 -12.58
CA GLY A 132 -16.17 -25.34 -13.90
C GLY A 132 -15.81 -24.33 -14.99
N ILE A 133 -16.81 -23.74 -15.65
CA ILE A 133 -16.59 -22.83 -16.78
C ILE A 133 -16.30 -21.42 -16.27
N GLU A 134 -15.20 -20.83 -16.73
CA GLU A 134 -14.79 -19.44 -16.44
C GLU A 134 -15.64 -18.40 -17.21
N SER A 135 -16.96 -18.46 -17.03
CA SER A 135 -17.86 -17.44 -17.58
C SER A 135 -17.72 -16.13 -16.80
N PRO A 136 -17.73 -14.96 -17.46
CA PRO A 136 -17.64 -13.69 -16.77
C PRO A 136 -18.90 -13.42 -15.96
N PHE A 137 -18.75 -12.76 -14.81
CA PHE A 137 -19.86 -12.35 -13.96
C PHE A 137 -19.64 -10.96 -13.36
N LEU A 138 -20.75 -10.34 -12.94
CA LEU A 138 -20.78 -9.16 -12.08
C LEU A 138 -21.94 -9.30 -11.11
N SER A 139 -21.64 -9.18 -9.82
CA SER A 139 -22.61 -9.26 -8.74
C SER A 139 -22.49 -8.05 -7.81
N ILE A 140 -23.62 -7.56 -7.35
CA ILE A 140 -23.73 -6.53 -6.33
C ILE A 140 -24.35 -7.17 -5.09
N ILE A 141 -23.83 -6.84 -3.92
CA ILE A 141 -24.37 -7.30 -2.63
C ILE A 141 -24.93 -6.06 -1.93
N ASP A 142 -26.19 -6.13 -1.52
CA ASP A 142 -26.86 -5.03 -0.84
C ASP A 142 -26.45 -4.92 0.64
N GLU A 143 -27.04 -3.97 1.37
CA GLU A 143 -26.75 -3.76 2.79
C GLU A 143 -27.25 -4.88 3.70
N ASN A 144 -28.19 -5.70 3.22
CA ASN A 144 -28.75 -6.87 3.89
C ASN A 144 -27.98 -8.16 3.54
N GLY A 145 -26.95 -8.07 2.71
CA GLY A 145 -26.20 -9.22 2.21
C GLY A 145 -26.88 -9.96 1.05
N GLN A 146 -27.96 -9.42 0.49
CA GLN A 146 -28.62 -10.01 -0.67
C GLN A 146 -27.80 -9.77 -1.92
N LYS A 147 -27.47 -10.86 -2.62
CA LYS A 147 -26.70 -10.84 -3.85
C LYS A 147 -27.62 -10.71 -5.05
N GLN A 148 -27.34 -9.72 -5.88
CA GLN A 148 -27.95 -9.53 -7.19
C GLN A 148 -26.87 -9.73 -8.27
N ASN A 149 -27.07 -10.73 -9.13
CA ASN A 149 -26.24 -10.90 -10.32
C ASN A 149 -26.73 -9.94 -11.40
N ILE A 150 -25.84 -9.06 -11.88
CA ILE A 150 -26.11 -8.19 -13.02
C ILE A 150 -26.01 -9.00 -14.31
N PHE A 151 -24.99 -9.85 -14.40
CA PHE A 151 -24.85 -10.90 -15.41
C PHE A 151 -23.95 -12.02 -14.87
N GLY A 152 -24.03 -13.19 -15.50
CA GLY A 152 -23.30 -14.37 -15.06
C GLY A 152 -23.76 -14.88 -13.68
N SER A 153 -23.03 -15.87 -13.17
CA SER A 153 -23.29 -16.44 -11.85
C SER A 153 -21.99 -16.48 -11.05
N TYR A 154 -22.05 -15.88 -9.87
CA TYR A 154 -21.10 -15.97 -8.77
C TYR A 154 -21.72 -16.76 -7.64
#